data_AF-A0A2M7PU03-F1
#
_entry.id   AF-A0A2M7PU03-F1
#
_cell.length_a   1.000
_cell.length_b   1.000
_cell.length_c   1.000
_cell.angle_alpha   90.00
_cell.angle_beta   90.00
_cell.angle_gamma   90.00
#
_symmetry.space_group_name_H-M   'P 1'
#
loop_
_entity.id
_entity.type
_entity.pdbx_description
1 polymer ?
#
loop_
_entity_poly.entity_id
_entity_poly.type
_entity_poly.pdbx_seq_one_letter_code
_entity_poly.pdbx_strand_id
1 'polypeptide(L)' 'LYEEKIKKDKQRLDSLNPGAVIERGYSICRKIPGKEIIKRLNQVEIGNEIEIIISDGKMLGKVDKKEVISK' A
#
# COMPACT_ATOMS: atom_id res chain seq x y z
N LEU A 1 19.44 -2.23 -32.08
CA LEU A 1 20.23 -2.13 -30.83
C LEU A 1 19.67 -1.12 -29.82
N TYR A 2 19.36 0.13 -30.21
CA TYR A 2 18.88 1.16 -29.27
C TYR A 2 17.44 0.90 -28.75
N GLU A 3 16.55 0.46 -29.64
CA GLU A 3 15.13 0.16 -29.34
C GLU A 3 14.94 -0.93 -28.26
N GLU A 4 15.75 -1.99 -28.32
CA GLU A 4 15.68 -3.08 -27.32
C GLU A 4 16.12 -2.61 -25.92
N LYS A 5 17.06 -1.67 -25.86
CA LYS A 5 17.56 -1.12 -24.60
C LYS A 5 16.50 -0.24 -23.93
N ILE A 6 15.83 0.62 -24.69
CA ILE A 6 14.70 1.46 -24.24
C ILE A 6 13.55 0.58 -23.72
N LYS A 7 13.22 -0.50 -24.44
CA LYS A 7 12.15 -1.43 -24.03
C LYS A 7 12.47 -2.14 -22.71
N LYS A 8 13.72 -2.55 -22.51
CA LYS A 8 14.19 -3.23 -21.30
C LYS A 8 14.23 -2.29 -20.09
N ASP A 9 14.65 -1.04 -20.29
CA ASP A 9 14.70 -0.04 -19.22
C ASP A 9 13.30 0.43 -18.82
N LYS A 10 12.35 0.50 -19.77
CA LYS A 10 10.93 0.77 -19.49
C LYS A 10 10.28 -0.33 -18.63
N GLN A 11 10.50 -1.60 -18.94
CA GLN A 11 9.99 -2.71 -18.11
C GLN A 11 10.55 -2.69 -16.68
N ARG A 12 11.83 -2.30 -16.51
CA ARG A 12 12.43 -2.13 -15.18
C ARG A 12 11.79 -0.97 -14.43
N LEU A 13 11.57 0.17 -15.09
CA LEU A 13 10.87 1.32 -14.52
C LEU A 13 9.43 0.98 -14.12
N ASP A 14 8.69 0.24 -14.94
CA ASP A 14 7.32 -0.21 -14.63
C ASP A 14 7.30 -1.18 -13.43
N SER A 15 8.30 -2.05 -13.30
CA SER A 15 8.44 -2.95 -12.14
C SER A 15 8.83 -2.24 -10.84
N LEU A 16 9.45 -1.06 -10.95
CA LEU A 16 9.86 -0.21 -9.84
C LEU A 16 8.87 0.94 -9.59
N ASN A 17 7.83 1.06 -10.41
CA ASN A 17 6.80 2.08 -10.25
C ASN A 17 5.91 1.69 -9.06
N PRO A 18 5.89 2.47 -7.96
CA PRO A 18 5.06 2.18 -6.80
C PRO A 18 3.55 2.16 -7.13
N GLY A 19 3.12 2.73 -8.26
CA GLY A 19 1.76 2.59 -8.79
C GLY A 19 1.41 1.16 -9.23
N ALA A 20 2.36 0.43 -9.82
CA ALA A 20 2.17 -0.96 -10.22
C ALA A 20 2.04 -1.93 -9.02
N VAL A 21 2.47 -1.50 -7.82
CA VAL A 21 2.23 -2.25 -6.58
C VAL A 21 0.78 -2.08 -6.16
N ILE A 22 0.20 -0.88 -6.23
CA ILE A 22 -1.21 -0.67 -5.87
C ILE A 22 -2.14 -1.36 -6.89
N GLU A 23 -1.82 -1.30 -8.18
CA GLU A 23 -2.60 -1.97 -9.25
C GLU A 23 -2.61 -3.50 -9.17
N ARG A 24 -1.65 -4.12 -8.47
CA ARG A 24 -1.65 -5.57 -8.19
C ARG A 24 -2.60 -5.99 -7.05
N GLY A 25 -3.44 -5.06 -6.57
CA GLY A 25 -4.42 -5.30 -5.51
C GLY A 25 -3.92 -5.00 -4.10
N TYR A 26 -2.83 -4.24 -3.97
CA TYR A 26 -2.33 -3.83 -2.66
C TYR A 26 -2.96 -2.50 -2.23
N SER A 27 -3.33 -2.40 -0.96
CA SER A 27 -3.86 -1.18 -0.35
C SER A 27 -2.83 -0.53 0.57
N ILE A 28 -2.81 0.80 0.63
CA ILE A 28 -2.04 1.56 1.61
C ILE A 28 -2.96 1.95 2.76
N CYS A 29 -2.65 1.48 3.97
CA CYS A 29 -3.38 1.90 5.17
C CYS A 29 -2.61 3.00 5.91
N ARG A 30 -3.31 4.05 6.35
CA ARG A 30 -2.74 5.10 7.20
C ARG A 30 -3.65 5.42 8.38
N LYS A 31 -3.06 5.78 9.52
CA LYS A 31 -3.78 6.15 10.74
C LYS A 31 -4.29 7.58 10.66
N ILE A 32 -5.48 7.80 11.22
CA ILE A 32 -6.08 9.12 11.39
C ILE A 32 -6.30 9.37 12.89
N PRO A 33 -6.01 10.59 13.39
CA PRO A 33 -5.36 11.70 12.70
C PRO A 33 -3.85 11.46 12.49
N GLY A 34 -3.22 12.19 11.56
CA GLY A 34 -1.76 12.19 11.37
C GLY A 34 -1.25 11.58 10.05
N LYS A 35 -2.09 10.84 9.31
CA LYS A 35 -1.73 10.23 8.00
C LYS A 35 -0.48 9.34 8.05
N GLU A 36 -0.16 8.78 9.21
CA GLU A 36 1.00 7.89 9.37
C GLU A 36 0.74 6.54 8.69
N ILE A 37 1.66 6.10 7.82
CA ILE A 37 1.52 4.83 7.10
C ILE A 37 1.72 3.65 8.06
N ILE A 38 0.73 2.76 8.08
CA ILE A 38 0.74 1.53 8.87
C ILE A 38 1.53 0.47 8.10
N LYS A 39 2.67 0.04 8.65
CA LYS A 39 3.51 -1.02 8.07
C LYS A 39 3.57 -2.27 8.95
N ARG A 40 3.27 -2.13 10.24
CA ARG A 40 3.30 -3.21 11.24
C ARG A 40 2.04 -3.17 12.09
N LEU A 41 1.58 -4.35 12.54
CA LEU A 41 0.37 -4.48 13.36
C LEU A 41 0.48 -3.73 14.70
N ASN A 42 1.68 -3.54 15.24
CA ASN A 42 1.92 -2.83 16.50
C ASN A 42 1.75 -1.29 16.40
N GLN A 43 1.55 -0.74 15.19
CA GLN A 43 1.33 0.70 15.00
C GLN A 43 -0.16 1.10 15.09
N VAL A 44 -1.04 0.10 15.16
CA VAL A 44 -2.49 0.28 15.15
C VAL A 44 -3.04 -0.23 16.46
N GLU A 45 -4.03 0.42 17.04
CA GLU A 45 -4.79 -0.11 18.18
C GLU A 45 -6.28 -0.30 17.84
N ILE A 46 -6.94 -1.19 18.57
CA ILE A 46 -8.40 -1.35 18.47
C ILE A 46 -9.05 0.01 18.74
N GLY A 47 -10.00 0.36 17.89
CA GLY A 47 -10.71 1.63 17.91
C GLY A 47 -10.02 2.77 17.16
N ASN A 48 -8.81 2.58 16.62
CA ASN A 48 -8.18 3.59 15.76
C ASN A 48 -8.95 3.77 14.45
N GLU A 49 -9.10 5.03 14.05
CA GLU A 49 -9.56 5.38 12.70
C GLU A 49 -8.40 5.24 11.72
N ILE A 50 -8.67 4.59 10.60
CA ILE A 50 -7.72 4.34 9.54
C ILE A 50 -8.34 4.73 8.20
N GLU A 51 -7.51 5.18 7.29
CA GLU A 51 -7.87 5.33 5.88
C GLU A 51 -7.14 4.27 5.07
N ILE A 52 -7.89 3.58 4.24
CA ILE A 52 -7.39 2.59 3.31
C ILE A 52 -7.47 3.21 1.92
N ILE A 53 -6.33 3.29 1.25
CA ILE A 53 -6.18 3.84 -0.10
C ILE A 53 -5.91 2.69 -1.05
N ILE A 54 -6.70 2.63 -2.12
CA ILE A 54 -6.63 1.64 -3.19
C ILE A 54 -6.42 2.36 -4.53
N SER A 55 -6.25 1.62 -5.63
CA SER A 55 -5.94 2.18 -6.95
C SER A 55 -7.01 3.14 -7.48
N ASP A 56 -8.28 2.89 -7.17
CA ASP A 56 -9.44 3.61 -7.68
C ASP A 56 -10.13 4.49 -6.63
N GLY A 57 -9.60 4.57 -5.40
CA GLY A 57 -10.24 5.36 -4.36
C GLY A 57 -9.65 5.21 -2.96
N LYS A 58 -10.44 5.65 -1.99
CA LYS A 58 -10.09 5.61 -0.57
C LYS A 58 -11.34 5.40 0.28
N MET A 59 -11.17 4.72 1.41
CA MET A 59 -12.23 4.45 2.37
C MET A 59 -11.75 4.71 3.79
N LEU A 60 -12.68 5.05 4.68
CA LEU A 60 -12.42 5.20 6.11
C LEU A 60 -12.94 3.97 6.85
N GLY A 61 -12.18 3.53 7.84
CA GLY A 61 -12.53 2.39 8.67
C GLY A 61 -12.08 2.59 10.11
N LYS A 62 -12.63 1.77 11.00
CA LYS A 62 -12.22 1.69 12.39
C LYS A 62 -11.73 0.28 12.68
N VAL A 63 -10.64 0.17 13.41
CA VAL A 63 -10.01 -1.12 13.72
C VAL A 63 -10.84 -1.82 14.78
N ASP A 64 -11.48 -2.93 14.42
CA ASP A 64 -12.33 -3.69 15.34
C ASP A 64 -11.57 -4.81 16.06
N LYS A 65 -10.63 -5.46 15.35
CA LYS A 65 -9.82 -6.57 15.88
C LYS A 65 -8.38 -6.49 15.38
N LYS A 66 -7.43 -6.96 16.18
CA LYS A 66 -6.03 -7.20 15.81
C LYS A 66 -5.69 -8.67 16.05
N GLU A 67 -5.03 -9.32 15.09
CA GLU A 67 -4.61 -10.72 15.19
C GLU A 67 -3.19 -10.88 14.65
N VAL A 68 -2.29 -11.46 15.45
CA VAL A 68 -0.91 -11.73 15.04
C VAL A 68 -0.88 -13.07 14.33
N ILE A 69 -0.50 -13.07 13.06
CA ILE A 69 -0.24 -14.30 12.31
C ILE A 69 1.23 -14.67 12.50
N SER A 70 1.52 -15.59 13.42
CA SER A 70 2.81 -16.29 13.47
C SER A 70 2.90 -17.28 12.31
N LYS A 71 3.95 -17.15 11.49
CA LYS A 71 4.32 -18.13 10.46
C LYS A 71 4.98 -19.35 11.10
#